data_AF-A0A075FR79-F1
#
_entry.id   AF-A0A075FR79-F1
#
_cell.length_a   1.000
_cell.length_b   1.000
_cell.length_c   1.000
_cell.angle_alpha   90.00
_cell.angle_beta   90.00
_cell.angle_gamma   90.00
#
_symmetry.space_group_name_H-M   'P 1'
#
loop_
_entity.id
_entity.type
_entity.pdbx_description
1 polymer ?
#
loop_
_entity_poly.entity_id
_entity_poly.type
_entity_poly.pdbx_seq_one_letter_code
_entity_poly.pdbx_strand_id
1 'polypeptide(L)'
;MVLKLELQQPKVFTSQLSVLYKITNELCDNCLDIDWQKVSDSIANILQDHSEIKNIAKQLIDISDIYVLGRGIHFPIAKEAALKLKELTYIHAEGIPGGELKHGPLALMDSNVYVIIINPTDSTYSDTLNSANEIKARGAKIIGISNKK
;
A
#
# COMPACT_ATOMS: atom_id res chain seq x y z
N MET A 1 -0.97 1.79 -31.07
CA MET A 1 -2.15 2.21 -30.30
C MET A 1 -1.65 2.78 -28.98
N VAL A 2 -1.40 4.09 -28.94
CA VAL A 2 -0.88 4.78 -27.76
C VAL A 2 -2.08 5.10 -26.87
N LEU A 3 -2.35 4.26 -25.88
CA LEU A 3 -3.32 4.58 -24.84
C LEU A 3 -2.75 5.73 -24.01
N LYS A 4 -3.20 6.94 -24.30
CA LYS A 4 -3.25 8.06 -23.35
C LYS A 4 -4.13 7.61 -22.19
N LEU A 5 -3.54 6.89 -21.23
CA LEU A 5 -4.16 6.66 -19.93
C LEU A 5 -4.00 7.97 -19.14
N GLU A 6 -4.96 8.88 -19.31
CA GLU A 6 -5.19 9.95 -18.33
C GLU A 6 -5.62 9.30 -17.02
N LEU A 7 -4.65 8.86 -16.22
CA LEU A 7 -4.91 8.24 -14.92
C LEU A 7 -5.29 9.31 -13.92
N GLN A 8 -6.56 9.73 -13.97
CA GLN A 8 -7.16 10.61 -12.96
C GLN A 8 -7.36 9.91 -11.61
N GLN A 9 -7.18 8.59 -11.54
CA GLN A 9 -7.57 7.77 -10.40
C GLN A 9 -6.86 8.07 -9.06
N PRO A 10 -5.54 8.36 -8.99
CA PRO A 10 -4.88 8.56 -7.69
C PRO A 10 -5.37 9.81 -6.95
N LYS A 11 -5.68 10.88 -7.69
CA LYS A 11 -6.21 12.13 -7.15
C LYS A 11 -7.66 11.98 -6.69
N VAL A 12 -8.46 11.20 -7.42
CA VAL A 12 -9.85 10.91 -7.05
C VAL A 12 -9.90 10.10 -5.76
N PHE A 13 -9.10 9.03 -5.65
CA PHE A 13 -9.04 8.18 -4.46
C PHE A 13 -8.64 8.97 -3.19
N THR A 14 -7.57 9.76 -3.28
CA THR A 14 -7.12 10.60 -2.16
C THR A 14 -8.12 11.71 -1.79
N SER A 15 -8.83 12.27 -2.78
CA SER A 15 -9.90 13.24 -2.55
C SER A 15 -11.11 12.60 -1.86
N GLN A 16 -11.51 11.40 -2.28
CA GLN A 16 -12.60 10.64 -1.66
C GLN A 16 -12.31 10.32 -0.20
N LEU A 17 -11.08 9.88 0.10
CA LEU A 17 -10.64 9.68 1.49
C LEU A 17 -10.73 10.98 2.29
N SER A 18 -10.24 12.09 1.73
CA SER A 18 -10.29 13.39 2.40
C SER A 18 -11.72 13.81 2.76
N VAL A 19 -12.67 13.62 1.84
CA VAL A 19 -14.10 13.88 2.09
C VAL A 19 -14.67 12.95 3.17
N LEU A 20 -14.36 11.65 3.11
CA LEU A 20 -14.81 10.68 4.11
C LEU A 20 -14.31 11.04 5.51
N TYR A 21 -13.03 11.36 5.65
CA TYR A 21 -12.46 11.79 6.94
C TYR A 21 -13.11 13.07 7.47
N LYS A 22 -13.42 14.04 6.61
CA LYS A 22 -14.18 15.24 7.00
C LYS A 22 -15.58 14.91 7.49
N ILE A 23 -16.32 14.07 6.75
CA ILE A 23 -17.66 13.63 7.16
C ILE A 23 -17.60 12.89 8.49
N THR A 24 -16.65 11.97 8.68
CA THR A 24 -16.48 11.25 9.95
C THR A 24 -16.16 12.19 11.10
N ASN A 25 -15.31 13.20 10.87
CA ASN A 25 -14.97 14.19 11.88
C ASN A 25 -16.20 15.00 12.33
N GLU A 26 -17.03 15.45 11.38
CA GLU A 26 -18.28 16.15 11.69
C GLU A 26 -19.27 15.24 12.43
N LEU A 27 -19.38 13.97 12.03
CA LEU A 27 -20.29 13.01 12.68
C LEU A 27 -19.88 12.61 14.10
N CYS A 28 -18.61 12.78 14.46
CA CYS A 28 -18.10 12.49 15.80
C CYS A 28 -17.82 13.73 16.64
N ASP A 29 -18.44 14.87 16.30
CA ASP A 29 -18.27 16.15 17.00
C ASP A 29 -16.81 16.62 17.07
N ASN A 30 -16.12 16.59 15.93
CA ASN A 30 -14.72 17.02 15.76
C ASN A 30 -13.69 16.18 16.56
N CYS A 31 -13.92 14.88 16.70
CA CYS A 31 -13.03 13.98 17.43
C CYS A 31 -11.72 13.64 16.70
N LEU A 32 -11.64 13.84 15.38
CA LEU A 32 -10.47 13.55 14.57
C LEU A 32 -9.66 14.85 14.40
N ASP A 33 -8.66 15.04 15.26
CA ASP A 33 -7.72 16.18 15.21
C ASP A 33 -6.77 16.08 13.99
N ILE A 34 -7.33 16.23 12.78
CA ILE A 34 -6.63 16.09 11.52
C ILE A 34 -6.09 17.45 11.07
N ASP A 35 -4.78 17.60 11.06
CA ASP A 35 -4.09 18.72 10.45
C ASP A 35 -3.98 18.54 8.91
N TRP A 36 -4.93 19.13 8.19
CA TRP A 36 -4.96 19.08 6.72
C TRP A 36 -3.78 19.78 6.05
N GLN A 37 -3.19 20.79 6.69
CA GLN A 37 -2.01 21.46 6.15
C GLN A 37 -0.82 20.51 6.21
N LYS A 38 -0.60 19.86 7.36
CA LYS A 38 0.43 18.84 7.52
C LYS A 38 0.24 17.67 6.57
N VAL A 39 -0.98 17.22 6.33
CA VAL A 39 -1.27 16.17 5.32
C VAL A 39 -0.85 16.63 3.93
N SER A 40 -1.24 17.83 3.50
CA SER A 40 -0.86 18.41 2.20
C SER A 40 0.66 18.52 2.05
N ASP A 41 1.34 19.05 3.06
CA ASP A 41 2.80 19.22 3.05
C ASP A 41 3.52 17.86 3.00
N SER A 42 3.00 16.87 3.71
CA SER A 42 3.52 15.49 3.68
C SER A 42 3.39 14.87 2.28
N ILE A 43 2.24 15.05 1.62
CA ILE A 43 2.03 14.58 0.24
C ILE A 43 2.99 15.30 -0.72
N ALA A 44 3.11 16.63 -0.60
CA ALA A 44 4.02 17.40 -1.44
C ALA A 44 5.47 16.94 -1.28
N ASN A 45 5.92 16.68 -0.05
CA ASN A 45 7.26 16.19 0.24
C ASN A 45 7.51 14.79 -0.36
N ILE A 46 6.55 13.87 -0.27
CA ILE A 46 6.67 12.52 -0.87
C ILE A 46 6.82 12.62 -2.40
N LEU A 47 6.20 13.62 -3.03
CA LEU A 47 6.28 13.84 -4.48
C LEU A 47 7.56 14.55 -4.95
N GLN A 48 8.46 14.98 -4.04
CA GLN A 48 9.68 15.67 -4.44
C GLN A 48 10.79 14.70 -4.91
N ASP A 49 10.96 13.56 -4.25
CA ASP A 49 12.00 12.58 -4.57
C ASP A 49 11.41 11.20 -4.81
N HIS A 50 11.66 10.67 -6.01
CA HIS A 50 11.21 9.35 -6.45
C HIS A 50 12.38 8.40 -6.76
N SER A 51 13.60 8.76 -6.41
CA SER A 51 14.81 8.01 -6.77
C SER A 51 14.81 6.59 -6.21
N GLU A 52 14.43 6.41 -4.95
CA GLU A 52 14.30 5.11 -4.30
C GLU A 52 13.20 4.26 -4.94
N ILE A 53 12.02 4.85 -5.18
CA ILE A 53 10.90 4.19 -5.85
C ILE A 53 11.32 3.72 -7.26
N LYS A 54 12.05 4.55 -8.02
CA LYS A 54 12.58 4.17 -9.34
C LYS A 54 13.58 3.03 -9.25
N ASN A 55 14.41 2.98 -8.22
CA ASN A 55 15.36 1.89 -8.02
C ASN A 55 14.67 0.57 -7.67
N ILE A 56 13.64 0.62 -6.81
CA ILE A 56 12.80 -0.55 -6.50
C ILE A 56 12.07 -1.01 -7.77
N ALA A 57 11.47 -0.09 -8.54
CA ALA A 57 10.75 -0.42 -9.76
C ALA A 57 11.61 -1.18 -10.78
N LYS A 58 12.90 -0.84 -10.90
CA LYS A 58 13.85 -1.58 -11.77
C LYS A 58 14.02 -3.05 -11.36
N GLN A 59 13.86 -3.38 -10.08
CA GLN A 59 13.95 -4.76 -9.57
C GLN A 59 12.69 -5.58 -9.83
N LEU A 60 11.60 -4.92 -10.26
CA LEU A 60 10.27 -5.51 -10.45
C LEU A 60 9.91 -5.74 -11.93
N ILE A 61 10.79 -5.42 -12.87
CA ILE A 61 10.50 -5.45 -14.33
C ILE A 61 10.07 -6.85 -14.80
N ASP A 62 10.73 -7.90 -14.33
CA ASP A 62 10.51 -9.28 -14.79
C ASP A 62 9.66 -10.11 -13.81
N ILE A 63 8.94 -9.44 -12.90
CA ILE A 63 8.16 -10.11 -11.85
C ILE A 63 6.72 -10.34 -12.31
N SER A 64 6.26 -11.58 -12.19
CA SER A 64 4.92 -12.00 -12.58
C SER A 64 3.87 -11.66 -11.52
N ASP A 65 4.22 -11.78 -10.23
CA ASP A 65 3.30 -11.72 -9.11
C ASP A 65 3.79 -10.76 -8.02
N ILE A 66 2.95 -9.78 -7.68
CA ILE A 66 3.17 -8.86 -6.55
C ILE A 66 1.96 -8.90 -5.63
N TYR A 67 2.19 -9.17 -4.35
CA TYR A 67 1.13 -9.06 -3.34
C TYR A 67 1.33 -7.78 -2.53
N VAL A 68 0.23 -7.18 -2.09
CA VAL A 68 0.26 -6.00 -1.22
C VAL A 68 -0.49 -6.35 0.06
N LEU A 69 0.22 -6.33 1.20
CA LEU A 69 -0.35 -6.63 2.51
C LEU A 69 -0.72 -5.33 3.23
N GLY A 70 -1.95 -5.28 3.74
CA GLY A 70 -2.41 -4.22 4.63
C GLY A 70 -3.35 -4.77 5.70
N ARG A 71 -3.33 -4.18 6.90
CA ARG A 71 -4.18 -4.59 8.04
C ARG A 71 -5.04 -3.40 8.50
N GLY A 72 -6.27 -3.69 8.93
CA GLY A 72 -7.21 -2.65 9.37
C GLY A 72 -7.49 -1.63 8.26
N ILE A 73 -7.33 -0.34 8.58
CA ILE A 73 -7.54 0.76 7.65
C ILE A 73 -6.57 0.77 6.45
N HIS A 74 -5.48 0.00 6.51
CA HIS A 74 -4.49 -0.09 5.44
C HIS A 74 -4.85 -1.13 4.38
N PHE A 75 -5.81 -2.02 4.62
CA PHE A 75 -6.22 -3.01 3.63
C PHE A 75 -6.84 -2.39 2.36
N PRO A 76 -7.73 -1.39 2.44
CA PRO A 76 -8.18 -0.65 1.26
C PRO A 76 -7.03 0.00 0.47
N ILE A 77 -6.00 0.52 1.17
CA ILE A 77 -4.80 1.08 0.52
C ILE A 77 -4.02 -0.01 -0.21
N ALA A 78 -3.88 -1.19 0.40
CA ALA A 78 -3.24 -2.34 -0.25
C ALA A 78 -3.98 -2.79 -1.52
N LYS A 79 -5.32 -2.82 -1.48
CA LYS A 79 -6.15 -3.11 -2.65
C LYS A 79 -5.99 -2.09 -3.77
N GLU A 80 -6.00 -0.81 -3.43
CA GLU A 80 -5.79 0.26 -4.40
C GLU A 80 -4.40 0.19 -5.03
N ALA A 81 -3.36 -0.07 -4.25
CA ALA A 81 -2.00 -0.26 -4.75
C ALA A 81 -1.91 -1.46 -5.73
N ALA A 82 -2.50 -2.60 -5.37
CA ALA A 82 -2.56 -3.77 -6.25
C ALA A 82 -3.36 -3.48 -7.54
N LEU A 83 -4.44 -2.70 -7.46
CA LEU A 83 -5.19 -2.26 -8.63
C LEU A 83 -4.33 -1.40 -9.56
N LYS A 84 -3.60 -0.41 -9.02
CA LYS A 84 -2.72 0.44 -9.83
C LYS A 84 -1.58 -0.33 -10.48
N LEU A 85 -1.00 -1.31 -9.78
CA LEU A 85 -0.01 -2.20 -10.40
C LEU A 85 -0.62 -2.92 -11.61
N LYS A 86 -1.79 -3.56 -11.45
CA LYS A 86 -2.48 -4.24 -12.57
C LYS A 86 -2.78 -3.32 -13.74
N GLU A 87 -3.28 -2.12 -13.48
CA GLU A 87 -3.66 -1.15 -14.53
C GLU A 87 -2.46 -0.61 -15.32
N LEU A 88 -1.31 -0.44 -14.66
CA LEU A 88 -0.16 0.28 -15.23
C LEU A 88 0.93 -0.64 -15.76
N THR A 89 1.15 -1.77 -15.12
CA THR A 89 2.27 -2.65 -15.41
C THR A 89 1.84 -3.99 -16.00
N TYR A 90 0.53 -4.32 -15.94
CA TYR A 90 -0.03 -5.62 -16.30
C TYR A 90 0.50 -6.80 -15.46
N ILE A 91 1.27 -6.52 -14.40
CA ILE A 91 1.71 -7.51 -13.43
C ILE A 91 0.48 -8.02 -12.67
N HIS A 92 0.42 -9.32 -12.42
CA HIS A 92 -0.62 -9.86 -11.55
C HIS A 92 -0.37 -9.34 -10.12
N ALA A 93 -1.32 -8.56 -9.61
CA ALA A 93 -1.23 -8.03 -8.27
C ALA A 93 -2.52 -8.16 -7.46
N GLU A 94 -2.35 -8.53 -6.19
CA GLU A 94 -3.44 -8.78 -5.25
C GLU A 94 -3.21 -8.11 -3.90
N GLY A 95 -4.24 -7.43 -3.40
CA GLY A 95 -4.25 -6.87 -2.05
C GLY A 95 -4.74 -7.91 -1.05
N ILE A 96 -3.90 -8.30 -0.11
CA ILE A 96 -4.18 -9.31 0.93
C ILE A 96 -4.52 -8.61 2.26
N PRO A 97 -5.64 -8.95 2.91
CA PRO A 97 -5.90 -8.52 4.26
C PRO A 97 -4.95 -9.27 5.22
N GLY A 98 -4.20 -8.54 6.05
CA GLY A 98 -3.18 -9.13 6.91
C GLY A 98 -3.68 -10.26 7.81
N GLY A 99 -4.95 -10.21 8.24
CA GLY A 99 -5.58 -11.26 9.05
C GLY A 99 -5.83 -12.57 8.30
N GLU A 100 -5.95 -12.53 6.97
CA GLU A 100 -6.31 -13.68 6.14
C GLU A 100 -5.10 -14.41 5.55
N LEU A 101 -3.89 -13.94 5.84
CA LEU A 101 -2.66 -14.45 5.25
C LEU A 101 -2.54 -15.99 5.40
N LYS A 102 -2.90 -16.54 6.56
CA LYS A 102 -2.81 -17.99 6.86
C LYS A 102 -3.91 -18.83 6.21
N HIS A 103 -4.96 -18.21 5.68
CA HIS A 103 -6.13 -18.90 5.14
C HIS A 103 -6.04 -19.19 3.63
N GLY A 104 -4.80 -19.22 3.09
CA GLY A 104 -4.53 -19.51 1.69
C GLY A 104 -3.36 -18.71 1.12
N PRO A 105 -3.36 -17.37 1.20
CA PRO A 105 -2.36 -16.53 0.53
C PRO A 105 -0.91 -16.84 0.87
N LEU A 106 -0.63 -17.27 2.11
CA LEU A 106 0.73 -17.64 2.52
C LEU A 106 1.28 -18.84 1.72
N ALA A 107 0.43 -19.70 1.15
CA ALA A 107 0.84 -20.82 0.31
C ALA A 107 1.42 -20.38 -1.05
N LEU A 108 1.14 -19.14 -1.46
CA LEU A 108 1.65 -18.54 -2.70
C LEU A 108 3.02 -17.90 -2.50
N MET A 109 3.52 -17.79 -1.26
CA MET A 109 4.80 -17.13 -0.97
C MET A 109 5.97 -18.04 -1.31
N ASP A 110 6.77 -17.66 -2.30
CA ASP A 110 8.04 -18.30 -2.66
C ASP A 110 9.12 -17.26 -3.01
N SER A 111 10.31 -17.72 -3.43
CA SER A 111 11.46 -16.86 -3.75
C SER A 111 11.29 -15.91 -4.94
N ASN A 112 10.30 -16.17 -5.80
CA ASN A 112 10.00 -15.37 -6.99
C ASN A 112 8.94 -14.29 -6.69
N VAL A 113 8.25 -14.40 -5.55
CA VAL A 113 7.20 -13.47 -5.14
C VAL A 113 7.76 -12.25 -4.41
N TYR A 114 7.23 -11.09 -4.78
CA TYR A 114 7.42 -9.85 -4.02
C TYR A 114 6.16 -9.49 -3.24
N VAL A 115 6.36 -9.06 -1.99
CA VAL A 115 5.29 -8.56 -1.12
C VAL A 115 5.60 -7.14 -0.68
N ILE A 116 4.73 -6.21 -1.03
CA ILE A 116 4.73 -4.85 -0.49
C ILE A 116 3.93 -4.88 0.82
N ILE A 117 4.51 -4.43 1.92
CA ILE A 117 3.86 -4.46 3.24
C ILE A 117 3.69 -3.04 3.76
N ILE A 118 2.45 -2.63 4.00
CA ILE A 118 2.11 -1.35 4.63
C ILE A 118 2.09 -1.57 6.15
N ASN A 119 3.09 -1.03 6.85
CA ASN A 119 3.30 -1.26 8.28
C ASN A 119 3.65 0.03 9.06
N PRO A 120 2.73 1.01 9.14
CA PRO A 120 2.95 2.19 9.95
C PRO A 120 2.90 1.88 11.45
N THR A 121 3.43 2.77 12.27
CA THR A 121 3.41 2.68 13.73
C THR A 121 2.00 2.95 14.27
N ASP A 122 1.17 1.92 14.28
CA ASP A 122 -0.18 1.93 14.85
C ASP A 122 -0.49 0.62 15.60
N SER A 123 -1.75 0.42 15.97
CA SER A 123 -2.22 -0.77 16.70
C SER A 123 -2.02 -2.09 15.92
N THR A 124 -1.79 -2.02 14.61
CA THR A 124 -1.59 -3.19 13.74
C THR A 124 -0.12 -3.49 13.46
N TYR A 125 0.81 -2.68 13.97
CA TYR A 125 2.24 -2.77 13.65
C TYR A 125 2.84 -4.14 13.98
N SER A 126 2.66 -4.62 15.21
CA SER A 126 3.26 -5.88 15.67
C SER A 126 2.70 -7.08 14.90
N ASP A 127 1.40 -7.10 14.64
CA ASP A 127 0.76 -8.19 13.89
C ASP A 127 1.21 -8.22 12.43
N THR A 128 1.34 -7.04 11.81
CA THR A 128 1.81 -6.92 10.43
C THR A 128 3.28 -7.28 10.31
N LEU A 129 4.10 -6.94 11.31
CA LEU A 129 5.50 -7.37 11.38
C LEU A 129 5.63 -8.89 11.55
N ASN A 130 4.76 -9.52 12.34
CA ASN A 130 4.70 -10.99 12.46
C ASN A 130 4.37 -11.63 11.11
N SER A 131 3.37 -11.11 10.40
CA SER A 131 3.06 -11.55 9.03
C SER A 131 4.25 -11.38 8.08
N ALA A 132 4.99 -10.28 8.16
CA ALA A 132 6.20 -10.06 7.38
C ALA A 132 7.28 -11.14 7.66
N ASN A 133 7.48 -11.51 8.92
CA ASN A 133 8.41 -12.57 9.27
C ASN A 133 8.00 -13.94 8.71
N GLU A 134 6.70 -14.27 8.75
CA GLU A 134 6.16 -15.50 8.17
C GLU A 134 6.33 -15.56 6.65
N ILE A 135 6.08 -14.44 5.95
CA ILE A 135 6.28 -14.29 4.51
C ILE A 135 7.76 -14.50 4.16
N LYS A 136 8.65 -13.80 4.88
CA LYS A 136 10.10 -13.89 4.67
C LYS A 136 10.62 -15.31 4.92
N ALA A 137 10.08 -16.01 5.92
CA ALA A 137 10.46 -17.38 6.23
C ALA A 137 10.14 -18.37 5.09
N ARG A 138 9.23 -18.02 4.17
CA ARG A 138 8.92 -18.81 2.96
C ARG A 138 9.72 -18.40 1.72
N GLY A 139 10.61 -17.43 1.86
CA GLY A 139 11.53 -17.00 0.79
C GLY A 139 11.06 -15.80 -0.02
N ALA A 140 9.83 -15.31 0.19
CA ALA A 140 9.33 -14.14 -0.50
C ALA A 140 10.12 -12.87 -0.13
N LYS A 141 10.31 -12.01 -1.13
CA LYS A 141 11.02 -10.73 -0.99
C LYS A 141 10.06 -9.65 -0.52
N ILE A 142 10.50 -8.84 0.43
CA ILE A 142 9.63 -7.85 1.09
C ILE A 142 10.09 -6.43 0.78
N ILE A 143 9.14 -5.59 0.38
CA ILE A 143 9.27 -4.13 0.30
C ILE A 143 8.41 -3.55 1.44
N GLY A 144 9.04 -3.05 2.49
CA GLY A 144 8.35 -2.49 3.65
C GLY A 144 8.10 -0.99 3.51
N ILE A 145 6.86 -0.55 3.72
CA ILE A 145 6.48 0.86 3.83
C ILE A 145 6.15 1.12 5.30
N SER A 146 6.98 1.92 5.97
CA SER A 146 6.83 2.22 7.39
C SER A 146 7.29 3.65 7.70
N ASN A 147 7.10 4.08 8.95
CA ASN A 147 7.51 5.40 9.42
C ASN A 147 9.03 5.58 9.26
N LYS A 148 9.44 6.80 8.92
CA LYS A 148 10.85 7.19 8.94
C LYS A 148 11.38 7.09 10.38
N LYS A 149 12.51 6.42 10.55
CA LYS A 149 13.24 6.38 11.82
C LYS A 149 13.90 7.72 12.12
#